data_AF-A0A2N8NAJ7-F1
#
_entry.id   AF-A0A2N8NAJ7-F1
#
_cell.length_a   1.000
_cell.length_b   1.000
_cell.length_c   1.000
_cell.angle_alpha   90.00
_cell.angle_beta   90.00
_cell.angle_gamma   90.00
#
_symmetry.space_group_name_H-M   'P 1'
#
loop_
_entity.id
_entity.type
_entity.pdbx_description
1 polymer ?
#
loop_
_entity_poly.entity_id
_entity_poly.type
_entity_poly.pdbx_seq_one_letter_code
_entity_poly.pdbx_strand_id
1 'polypeptide(L)' 'MKVSDLIIGARYIYRRLDGKEVEVTHTGNLGDERYVFHTRRRMYRFVFGPDTVEDRVREYK' A
#
# COMPACT_ATOMS: atom_id res chain seq x y z
N MET A 1 -9.21 0.42 3.63
CA MET A 1 -9.71 0.65 2.24
C MET A 1 -9.85 -0.70 1.57
N LYS A 2 -10.85 -0.98 0.72
CA LYS A 2 -10.95 -2.32 0.09
C LYS A 2 -9.81 -2.52 -0.92
N VAL A 3 -9.34 -3.76 -1.04
CA VAL A 3 -8.32 -4.12 -2.05
C VAL A 3 -8.79 -3.88 -3.49
N SER A 4 -10.10 -3.98 -3.74
CA SER A 4 -10.73 -3.71 -5.04
C SER A 4 -10.54 -2.27 -5.52
N ASP A 5 -10.28 -1.36 -4.60
CA ASP A 5 -10.21 0.07 -4.86
C ASP A 5 -8.76 0.53 -5.12
N LEU A 6 -7.79 -0.39 -5.06
CA LEU A 6 -6.39 -0.08 -5.33
C LEU A 6 -6.18 0.22 -6.82
N ILE A 7 -5.59 1.38 -7.08
CA ILE A 7 -5.28 1.88 -8.41
C ILE A 7 -3.76 1.87 -8.57
N ILE A 8 -3.27 1.16 -9.58
CA ILE A 8 -1.85 1.14 -9.91
C ILE A 8 -1.41 2.56 -10.30
N GLY A 9 -0.33 3.04 -9.67
CA GLY A 9 0.19 4.39 -9.84
C GLY A 9 -0.37 5.42 -8.85
N ALA A 10 -1.43 5.10 -8.11
CA ALA A 10 -2.01 6.00 -7.11
C ALA A 10 -1.21 6.02 -5.81
N ARG A 11 -1.30 7.13 -5.08
CA ARG A 11 -0.65 7.37 -3.79
C ARG A 11 -1.57 7.01 -2.64
N TYR A 12 -1.00 6.43 -1.61
CA TYR A 12 -1.66 5.94 -0.41
C TYR A 12 -0.82 6.25 0.83
N ILE A 13 -1.46 6.23 1.99
CA ILE A 13 -0.81 6.30 3.29
C ILE A 13 -0.88 4.91 3.94
N TYR A 14 0.29 4.35 4.23
CA TYR A 14 0.46 3.14 5.03
C TYR A 14 0.77 3.52 6.48
N ARG A 15 -0.02 3.04 7.43
CA ARG A 15 0.25 3.18 8.87
C ARG A 15 1.04 1.97 9.38
N ARG A 16 2.28 2.20 9.81
CA ARG A 16 3.13 1.17 10.43
C ARG A 16 2.61 0.78 11.82
N LEU A 17 3.09 -0.38 12.31
CA LEU A 17 2.81 -0.89 13.65
C LEU A 17 3.21 0.09 14.77
N ASP A 18 4.25 0.89 14.55
CA ASP A 18 4.71 1.92 15.49
C ASP A 18 3.86 3.20 15.43
N GLY A 19 2.76 3.19 14.67
CA GLY A 19 1.87 4.31 14.47
C GLY A 19 2.35 5.33 13.43
N LYS A 20 3.58 5.21 12.90
CA LYS A 20 4.10 6.13 11.90
C LYS A 20 3.46 5.93 10.55
N GLU A 21 3.12 7.03 9.90
CA GLU A 21 2.56 7.03 8.55
C GLU A 21 3.67 7.13 7.51
N VAL A 22 3.51 6.40 6.41
CA VAL A 22 4.44 6.37 5.29
C VAL A 22 3.63 6.50 4.01
N GLU A 23 4.03 7.45 3.17
CA GLU A 23 3.48 7.55 1.83
C GLU A 23 4.03 6.46 0.92
N VAL A 24 3.13 5.74 0.27
CA VAL A 24 3.44 4.67 -0.65
C VAL A 24 2.60 4.78 -1.92
N THR A 25 3.15 4.34 -3.05
CA THR A 25 2.48 4.26 -4.34
C THR A 25 2.21 2.80 -4.65
N HIS A 26 0.96 2.46 -4.99
CA HIS A 26 0.65 1.11 -5.46
C HIS A 26 1.26 0.90 -6.86
N THR A 27 1.95 -0.20 -7.07
CA THR A 27 2.75 -0.41 -8.30
C THR A 27 2.45 -1.71 -9.04
N GLY A 28 1.60 -2.57 -8.48
CA GLY A 28 1.19 -3.81 -9.12
C GLY A 28 0.89 -4.91 -8.12
N ASN A 29 0.62 -6.11 -8.63
CA ASN A 29 0.23 -7.29 -7.86
C ASN A 29 1.18 -8.45 -8.18
N LEU A 30 1.53 -9.26 -7.17
CA LEU A 30 2.41 -10.43 -7.33
C LEU A 30 1.63 -11.74 -7.56
N GLY A 31 0.30 -11.69 -7.62
CA GLY A 31 -0.54 -12.89 -7.53
C GLY A 31 -0.80 -13.29 -6.07
N ASP A 32 -1.68 -14.27 -5.85
CA ASP A 32 -2.11 -14.74 -4.52
C ASP A 32 -2.49 -13.60 -3.56
N GLU A 33 -3.28 -12.63 -4.02
CA GLU A 33 -3.78 -11.50 -3.20
C GLU A 33 -2.67 -10.65 -2.55
N ARG A 34 -1.48 -10.60 -3.17
CA ARG A 34 -0.35 -9.79 -2.72
C ARG A 34 -0.18 -8.53 -3.56
N TYR A 35 -0.25 -7.38 -2.88
CA TYR A 35 -0.24 -6.04 -3.48
C TYR A 35 1.10 -5.36 -3.21
N VAL A 36 1.72 -4.81 -4.26
CA VAL A 36 3.06 -4.21 -4.21
C VAL A 36 2.97 -2.70 -4.13
N PHE A 37 3.68 -2.13 -3.16
CA PHE A 37 3.78 -0.71 -2.95
C PHE A 37 5.24 -0.26 -2.87
N HIS A 38 5.50 0.97 -3.30
CA HIS A 38 6.82 1.58 -3.21
C HIS A 38 6.74 2.94 -2.52
N THR A 39 7.76 3.31 -1.77
CA THR A 39 7.89 4.71 -1.32
C THR A 39 8.10 5.64 -2.52
N ARG A 40 7.86 6.95 -2.35
CA ARG A 40 7.98 7.97 -3.42
C ARG A 40 9.30 7.94 -4.20
N ARG A 41 10.42 7.57 -3.53
CA ARG A 41 11.75 7.44 -4.15
C ARG A 41 12.09 6.02 -4.60
N ARG A 42 11.12 5.10 -4.56
CA ARG A 42 11.26 3.65 -4.79
C ARG A 42 12.39 3.00 -3.96
N MET A 43 12.78 3.60 -2.83
CA MET A 43 13.85 3.07 -1.97
C MET A 43 13.41 1.80 -1.24
N TYR A 44 12.12 1.68 -0.94
CA TYR A 44 11.56 0.54 -0.21
C TYR A 44 10.39 -0.03 -0.97
N ARG A 45 10.36 -1.36 -1.06
CA ARG A 45 9.25 -2.17 -1.59
C ARG A 45 8.51 -2.79 -0.42
N PHE A 46 7.21 -2.57 -0.37
CA PHE A 46 6.30 -3.24 0.54
C PHE A 46 5.41 -4.20 -0.25
N VAL A 47 5.16 -5.37 0.33
CA VAL A 47 4.20 -6.34 -0.17
C VAL A 47 3.17 -6.56 0.92
N PHE A 48 1.93 -6.22 0.64
CA PHE A 48 0.84 -6.31 1.59
C PHE A 48 -0.15 -7.38 1.13
N GLY A 49 -0.61 -8.20 2.08
CA GLY A 49 -1.81 -9.01 1.88
C GLY A 49 -3.08 -8.16 2.04
N PRO A 50 -4.26 -8.74 1.76
CA PRO A 50 -5.53 -8.02 1.80
C PRO A 50 -5.80 -7.41 3.18
N ASP A 51 -5.59 -8.17 4.25
CA ASP A 51 -5.83 -7.71 5.63
C ASP A 51 -5.04 -6.43 5.96
N THR A 52 -3.80 -6.33 5.48
CA THR A 52 -2.96 -5.15 5.74
C THR A 52 -3.42 -3.95 4.93
N VAL A 53 -3.86 -4.16 3.69
CA VAL A 53 -4.43 -3.08 2.87
C VAL A 53 -5.70 -2.53 3.51
N GLU A 54 -6.56 -3.42 4.00
CA GLU A 54 -7.84 -3.04 4.57
C GLU A 54 -7.70 -2.31 5.91
N ASP A 55 -6.84 -2.81 6.80
CA ASP A 55 -6.60 -2.27 8.14
C ASP A 55 -5.72 -1.02 8.14
N ARG A 56 -4.68 -0.96 7.29
CA ARG A 56 -3.56 0.00 7.45
C ARG A 56 -3.27 0.88 6.26
N VAL A 57 -3.89 0.62 5.12
CA VAL A 57 -3.72 1.44 3.92
C VAL A 57 -4.99 2.25 3.67
N ARG A 58 -4.78 3.54 3.40
CA ARG A 58 -5.84 4.51 3.11
C ARG A 58 -5.41 5.45 2.00
N GLU A 59 -6.38 6.03 1.31
CA GLU A 59 -6.15 6.97 0.23
C GLU A 59 -5.34 8.18 0.71
N TYR A 60 -4.43 8.65 -0.14
CA TYR A 60 -3.74 9.92 0.07
C TYR A 60 -4.70 11.06 -0.28
N LYS A 61 -5.32 11.68 0.72
CA LYS A 61 -6.13 12.90 0.57
C LYS A 61 -5.27 14.15 0.71
#